data_AF-A0A7V7XRI1-F1
#
_entry.id   AF-A0A7V7XRI1-F1
#
_cell.length_a   1.000
_cell.length_b   1.000
_cell.length_c   1.000
_cell.angle_alpha   90.00
_cell.angle_beta   90.00
_cell.angle_gamma   90.00
#
_symmetry.space_group_name_H-M   'P 1'
#
loop_
_entity.id
_entity.type
_entity.pdbx_description
1 polymer ?
#
loop_
_entity_poly.entity_id
_entity_poly.type
_entity_poly.pdbx_seq_one_letter_code
_entity_poly.pdbx_strand_id
1 'polypeptide(L)'
;MKSDISALLDDELAPDQANRAIDALRRDTELQNAWSVYHLIGDTLRDSPAHSPDLAGRVMERLAEEPVLFAPSAQPKRSSLRLALPMAAAIAGVAVAGWVALSLNAPAPIEIAVKAQPAEGLAVSAPQTPPSGALKEYLVAHQAHSPSGRIQGVAPYVRSVSEIRRVGRP
;
A
#
# COMPACT_ATOMS: atom_id res chain seq x y z
N MET A 1 20.07 35.34 -0.65
CA MET A 1 19.40 36.04 -1.77
C MET A 1 20.37 36.44 -2.86
N LYS A 2 21.36 37.33 -2.67
CA LYS A 2 22.36 37.61 -3.74
C LYS A 2 23.15 36.36 -4.17
N SER A 3 23.50 35.48 -3.22
CA SER A 3 24.04 34.14 -3.49
C SER A 3 23.15 33.32 -4.43
N ASP A 4 21.85 33.39 -4.22
CA ASP A 4 20.85 32.61 -4.95
C ASP A 4 20.66 33.19 -6.36
N ILE A 5 20.82 34.51 -6.53
CA ILE A 5 20.86 35.15 -7.85
C ILE A 5 22.10 34.71 -8.65
N SER A 6 23.26 34.56 -8.00
CA SER A 6 24.45 34.01 -8.65
C SER A 6 24.24 32.54 -9.03
N ALA A 7 23.75 31.72 -8.10
CA ALA A 7 23.45 30.32 -8.39
C ALA A 7 22.36 30.16 -9.49
N LEU A 8 21.41 31.09 -9.57
CA LEU A 8 20.42 31.15 -10.64
C LEU A 8 21.06 31.46 -12.00
N LEU A 9 22.04 32.38 -12.03
CA LEU A 9 22.80 32.73 -13.23
C LEU A 9 23.55 31.51 -13.79
N ASP A 10 24.12 30.71 -12.89
CA ASP A 10 24.97 29.56 -13.22
C ASP A 10 24.19 28.24 -13.37
N ASP A 11 22.84 28.28 -13.34
CA ASP A 11 21.94 27.11 -13.40
C ASP A 11 22.19 26.05 -12.30
N GLU A 12 22.66 26.50 -11.13
CA GLU A 12 23.00 25.62 -9.99
C GLU A 12 21.85 25.45 -8.97
N LEU A 13 20.70 26.08 -9.22
CA LEU A 13 19.54 25.99 -8.33
C LEU A 13 18.60 24.84 -8.71
N ALA A 14 18.12 24.11 -7.69
CA ALA A 14 17.00 23.19 -7.87
C ALA A 14 15.72 23.95 -8.31
N PRO A 15 14.78 23.32 -9.04
CA PRO A 15 13.63 24.00 -9.66
C PRO A 15 12.80 24.87 -8.70
N ASP A 16 12.51 24.37 -7.49
CA ASP A 16 11.74 25.13 -6.49
C ASP A 16 12.50 26.35 -5.95
N GLN A 17 13.83 26.25 -5.88
CA GLN A 17 14.69 27.35 -5.43
C GLN A 17 14.81 28.41 -6.52
N ALA A 18 14.97 27.98 -7.77
CA ALA A 18 14.98 28.87 -8.93
C ALA A 18 13.67 29.67 -9.02
N ASN A 19 12.51 29.02 -8.86
CA ASN A 19 11.21 29.70 -8.83
C ASN A 19 11.14 30.77 -7.73
N ARG A 20 11.59 30.45 -6.51
CA ARG A 20 11.62 31.44 -5.41
C ARG A 20 12.58 32.60 -5.69
N ALA A 21 13.73 32.33 -6.28
CA ALA A 21 14.71 33.36 -6.65
C ALA A 21 14.14 34.29 -7.73
N ILE A 22 13.49 33.74 -8.75
CA ILE A 22 12.80 34.50 -9.81
C ILE A 22 11.68 35.36 -9.21
N ASP A 23 10.85 34.78 -8.33
CA ASP A 23 9.77 35.51 -7.67
C ASP A 23 10.27 36.68 -6.80
N ALA A 24 11.44 36.51 -6.16
CA ALA A 24 12.09 37.58 -5.44
C ALA A 24 12.64 38.65 -6.37
N LEU A 25 13.30 38.25 -7.48
CA LEU A 25 13.81 39.14 -8.50
C LEU A 25 12.70 40.06 -9.07
N ARG A 26 11.49 39.54 -9.27
CA ARG A 26 10.35 40.32 -9.76
C ARG A 26 9.90 41.44 -8.82
N ARG A 27 10.20 41.34 -7.52
CA ARG A 27 9.68 42.26 -6.48
C ARG A 27 10.75 43.18 -5.88
N ASP A 28 12.02 42.84 -6.03
CA ASP A 28 13.13 43.53 -5.37
C ASP A 28 14.06 44.19 -6.40
N THR A 29 14.06 45.53 -6.42
CA THR A 29 14.91 46.34 -7.30
C THR A 29 16.40 46.15 -7.03
N GLU A 30 16.80 45.86 -5.78
CA GLU A 30 18.22 45.62 -5.46
C GLU A 30 18.70 44.31 -6.10
N LEU A 31 17.86 43.27 -6.09
CA LEU A 31 18.18 42.00 -6.75
C LEU A 31 18.19 42.14 -8.28
N GLN A 32 17.31 42.94 -8.87
CA GLN A 32 17.34 43.26 -10.31
C GLN A 32 18.62 43.98 -10.73
N ASN A 33 19.09 44.91 -9.88
CA ASN A 33 20.37 45.59 -10.11
C ASN A 33 21.54 44.59 -10.00
N ALA A 34 21.56 43.75 -8.96
CA ALA A 34 22.59 42.72 -8.82
C ALA A 34 22.63 41.77 -10.03
N TRP A 35 21.47 41.32 -10.52
CA TRP A 35 21.36 40.50 -11.74
C TRP A 35 21.95 41.18 -12.97
N SER A 36 21.65 42.47 -13.16
CA SER A 36 22.17 43.27 -14.26
C SER A 36 23.69 43.44 -14.18
N VAL A 37 24.22 43.71 -12.99
CA VAL A 37 25.66 43.85 -12.75
C VAL A 37 26.40 42.54 -13.00
N TYR A 38 25.84 41.40 -12.57
CA TYR A 38 26.47 40.09 -12.78
C TYR A 38 26.53 39.70 -14.27
N HIS A 39 25.48 39.97 -15.04
CA HIS A 39 25.52 39.80 -16.50
C HIS A 39 26.57 40.72 -17.13
N LEU A 40 26.61 42.00 -16.74
CA LEU A 40 27.59 42.95 -17.25
C LEU A 40 29.03 42.48 -16.98
N ILE A 41 29.34 42.03 -15.76
CA ILE A 41 30.65 41.45 -15.44
C ILE A 41 30.95 40.26 -16.36
N GLY A 42 30.01 39.32 -16.49
CA GLY A 42 30.17 38.15 -17.36
C GLY A 42 30.43 38.52 -18.81
N ASP A 43 29.71 39.52 -19.33
CA ASP A 43 29.84 40.01 -20.70
C ASP A 43 31.20 40.68 -20.93
N THR A 44 31.67 41.49 -19.97
CA THR A 44 32.99 42.10 -20.04
C THR A 44 34.12 41.08 -20.00
N LEU A 45 33.97 40.01 -19.20
CA LEU A 45 34.97 38.94 -19.10
C LEU A 45 35.05 38.08 -20.38
N ARG A 46 33.95 37.98 -21.14
CA ARG A 46 33.86 37.21 -22.38
C ARG A 46 34.15 38.03 -23.63
N ASP A 47 34.48 39.31 -23.48
CA ASP A 47 34.62 40.28 -24.58
C ASP A 47 33.36 40.30 -25.47
N SER A 48 32.19 40.16 -24.84
CA SER A 48 30.91 40.22 -25.53
C SER A 48 30.68 41.63 -26.09
N PRO A 49 30.13 41.76 -27.31
CA PRO A 49 29.89 43.07 -27.90
C PRO A 49 28.91 43.87 -27.04
N ALA A 50 29.24 45.14 -26.79
CA ALA A 50 28.39 46.04 -26.04
C ALA A 50 27.00 46.11 -26.64
N HIS A 51 25.99 45.84 -25.83
CA HIS A 51 24.59 45.96 -26.23
C HIS A 51 24.17 47.43 -26.24
N SER A 52 23.13 47.75 -27.01
CA SER A 52 22.55 49.10 -26.95
C SER A 52 22.10 49.40 -25.52
N PRO A 53 22.30 50.63 -25.02
CA PRO A 53 21.75 51.02 -23.73
C PRO A 53 20.23 50.79 -23.73
N ASP A 54 19.73 50.30 -22.60
CA ASP A 54 18.30 50.06 -22.37
C ASP A 54 17.62 49.09 -23.37
N LEU A 55 18.35 48.09 -23.84
CA LEU A 55 17.77 47.02 -24.67
C LEU A 55 16.57 46.35 -23.98
N ALA A 56 16.70 46.05 -22.68
CA ALA A 56 15.65 45.40 -21.91
C ALA A 56 14.37 46.25 -21.86
N GLY A 57 14.46 47.57 -21.59
CA GLY A 57 13.31 48.47 -21.58
C GLY A 57 12.57 48.49 -22.92
N ARG A 58 13.32 48.63 -24.02
CA ARG A 58 12.76 48.62 -25.38
C ARG A 58 12.08 47.29 -25.75
N VAL A 59 12.66 46.17 -25.34
CA VAL A 59 12.05 44.85 -25.56
C VAL A 59 10.76 44.72 -24.76
N MET A 60 10.76 45.13 -23.50
CA MET A 60 9.57 45.09 -22.65
C MET A 60 8.45 46.02 -23.16
N GLU A 61 8.80 47.20 -23.68
CA GLU A 61 7.84 48.12 -24.32
C GLU A 61 7.18 47.46 -25.54
N ARG A 62 7.95 46.84 -26.43
CA ARG A 62 7.41 46.14 -27.60
C ARG A 62 6.57 44.91 -27.23
N LEU A 63 6.99 44.15 -26.22
CA LEU A 63 6.21 43.03 -25.69
C LEU A 63 4.87 43.48 -25.10
N ALA A 64 4.81 44.68 -24.50
CA ALA A 64 3.56 45.24 -23.98
C ALA A 64 2.59 45.65 -25.11
N GLU A 65 3.11 45.98 -26.29
CA GLU A 65 2.32 46.28 -27.50
C GLU A 65 1.86 45.03 -28.25
N GLU A 66 2.43 43.85 -27.96
CA GLU A 66 2.06 42.62 -28.63
C GLU A 66 0.63 42.20 -28.26
N PRO A 67 -0.22 41.86 -29.25
CA PRO A 67 -1.54 41.33 -28.96
C PRO A 67 -1.41 39.98 -28.27
N VAL A 68 -2.00 39.85 -27.07
CA VAL A 68 -2.03 38.59 -26.33
C VAL A 68 -2.75 37.52 -27.16
N LEU A 69 -1.98 36.66 -27.83
CA LEU A 69 -2.50 35.53 -28.57
C LEU A 69 -3.07 34.53 -27.55
N PHE A 70 -4.39 34.57 -27.37
CA PHE A 70 -5.11 33.51 -26.66
C PHE A 70 -5.02 32.22 -27.47
N ALA A 71 -3.93 31.48 -27.31
CA ALA A 71 -3.87 30.07 -27.66
C ALA A 71 -4.43 29.29 -26.46
N PRO A 72 -5.69 28.82 -26.49
CA PRO A 72 -6.20 27.98 -25.41
C PRO A 72 -5.38 26.69 -25.37
N SER A 73 -4.44 26.62 -24.41
CA SER A 73 -3.81 25.35 -24.08
C SER A 73 -4.90 24.45 -23.52
N ALA A 74 -5.24 23.37 -24.23
CA ALA A 74 -6.21 22.41 -23.77
C ALA A 74 -5.75 21.88 -22.41
N GLN A 75 -6.43 22.32 -21.33
CA GLN A 75 -6.13 21.80 -20.00
C GLN A 75 -6.41 20.29 -20.02
N PRO A 76 -5.49 19.45 -19.50
CA PRO A 76 -5.74 18.02 -19.45
C PRO A 76 -7.02 17.79 -18.64
N LYS A 77 -8.06 17.25 -19.29
CA LYS A 77 -9.32 16.89 -18.60
C LYS A 77 -8.95 15.97 -17.44
N ARG A 78 -9.10 16.46 -16.22
CA ARG A 78 -8.95 15.64 -15.01
C ARG A 78 -10.08 14.61 -15.02
N SER A 79 -9.76 13.40 -15.47
CA SER A 79 -10.72 12.30 -15.48
C SER A 79 -11.23 12.03 -14.06
N SER A 80 -12.56 12.01 -13.89
CA SER A 80 -13.23 11.65 -12.64
C SER A 80 -12.90 10.23 -12.17
N LEU A 81 -12.37 9.36 -13.06
CA LEU A 81 -11.89 8.04 -12.68
C LEU A 81 -10.72 8.07 -11.69
N ARG A 82 -9.96 9.18 -11.58
CA ARG A 82 -8.86 9.28 -10.61
C ARG A 82 -9.36 9.24 -9.16
N LEU A 83 -10.62 9.56 -8.91
CA LEU A 83 -11.26 9.49 -7.59
C LEU A 83 -12.02 8.17 -7.37
N ALA A 84 -12.31 7.41 -8.44
CA ALA A 84 -13.02 6.14 -8.32
C ALA A 84 -12.21 5.09 -7.55
N LEU A 85 -10.88 5.04 -7.77
CA LEU A 85 -9.99 4.10 -7.11
C LEU A 85 -9.88 4.30 -5.58
N PRO A 86 -9.61 5.51 -5.04
CA PRO A 86 -9.58 5.71 -3.59
C PRO A 86 -10.95 5.51 -2.94
N MET A 87 -12.05 5.86 -3.61
CA MET A 87 -13.40 5.65 -3.08
C MET A 87 -13.76 4.16 -3.00
N ALA A 88 -13.42 3.38 -4.03
CA ALA A 88 -13.58 1.93 -4.00
C ALA A 88 -12.74 1.29 -2.88
N ALA A 89 -11.50 1.74 -2.68
CA ALA A 89 -10.63 1.27 -1.61
C ALA A 89 -11.21 1.57 -0.20
N ALA A 90 -11.77 2.76 0.00
CA ALA A 90 -12.40 3.13 1.27
C ALA A 90 -13.62 2.25 1.58
N ILE A 91 -14.48 2.01 0.60
CA ILE A 91 -15.68 1.15 0.75
C ILE A 91 -15.25 -0.29 1.09
N ALA A 92 -14.25 -0.82 0.39
CA ALA A 92 -13.72 -2.16 0.65
C ALA A 92 -13.14 -2.29 2.07
N GLY A 93 -12.39 -1.30 2.54
CA GLY A 93 -11.84 -1.27 3.90
C GLY A 93 -12.91 -1.31 4.99
N VAL A 94 -13.98 -0.52 4.85
CA VAL A 94 -15.11 -0.50 5.80
C VAL A 94 -15.84 -1.84 5.83
N ALA A 95 -16.05 -2.47 4.66
CA ALA A 95 -16.71 -3.76 4.57
C ALA A 95 -15.91 -4.87 5.29
N VAL A 96 -14.60 -4.92 5.09
CA VAL A 96 -13.71 -5.89 5.77
C VAL A 96 -13.73 -5.67 7.29
N ALA A 97 -13.62 -4.42 7.74
CA ALA A 97 -13.67 -4.09 9.17
C ALA A 97 -15.00 -4.52 9.82
N GLY A 98 -16.12 -4.28 9.13
CA GLY A 98 -17.44 -4.71 9.60
C GLY A 98 -17.58 -6.23 9.69
N TRP A 99 -17.07 -6.97 8.70
CA TRP A 99 -17.08 -8.44 8.72
C TRP A 99 -16.28 -9.03 9.89
N VAL A 100 -15.10 -8.47 10.16
CA VAL A 100 -14.26 -8.88 11.30
C VAL A 100 -14.97 -8.59 12.61
N ALA A 101 -15.55 -7.40 12.78
CA ALA A 101 -16.28 -7.04 14.00
C ALA A 101 -17.46 -7.98 14.27
N LEU A 102 -18.22 -8.36 13.23
CA LEU A 102 -19.34 -9.29 13.37
C LEU A 102 -18.87 -10.71 13.70
N SER A 103 -17.77 -11.17 13.09
CA SER A 103 -17.19 -12.49 13.37
C SER A 103 -16.68 -12.62 14.80
N LEU A 104 -16.14 -11.54 15.37
CA LEU A 104 -15.67 -11.50 16.76
C LEU A 104 -16.81 -11.38 17.79
N ASN A 105 -17.99 -10.92 17.36
CA ASN A 105 -19.17 -10.75 18.22
C ASN A 105 -20.20 -11.89 18.06
N ALA A 106 -19.82 -13.00 17.44
CA ALA A 106 -20.68 -14.18 17.36
C ALA A 106 -20.91 -14.76 18.78
N PRO A 107 -22.16 -14.94 19.22
CA PRO A 107 -22.43 -15.52 20.53
C PRO A 107 -21.87 -16.95 20.59
N ALA A 108 -21.13 -17.26 21.67
CA ALA A 108 -20.68 -18.63 21.92
C ALA A 108 -21.90 -19.57 22.01
N PRO A 109 -21.84 -20.78 21.41
CA PRO A 109 -22.94 -21.72 21.52
C PRO A 109 -23.18 -22.05 23.00
N ILE A 110 -24.45 -21.96 23.42
CA ILE A 110 -24.88 -22.37 24.75
C ILE A 110 -24.68 -23.87 24.85
N GLU A 111 -23.67 -24.31 25.59
CA GLU A 111 -23.54 -25.72 25.98
C GLU A 111 -24.65 -26.04 26.99
N ILE A 112 -25.70 -26.70 26.51
CA ILE A 112 -26.71 -27.29 27.38
C ILE A 112 -26.03 -28.45 28.11
N ALA A 113 -25.65 -28.22 29.36
CA ALA A 113 -25.18 -29.27 30.25
C ALA A 113 -26.34 -30.24 30.53
N VAL A 114 -26.49 -31.27 29.69
CA VAL A 114 -27.31 -32.44 30.01
C VAL A 114 -26.57 -33.19 31.12
N LYS A 115 -27.06 -33.04 32.35
CA LYS A 115 -26.65 -33.88 33.47
C LYS A 115 -27.05 -35.32 33.14
N ALA A 116 -26.09 -36.14 32.74
CA ALA A 116 -26.31 -37.56 32.49
C ALA A 116 -26.78 -38.22 33.79
N GLN A 117 -28.04 -38.64 33.81
CA GLN A 117 -28.58 -39.52 34.83
C GLN A 117 -28.09 -40.94 34.53
N PRO A 118 -27.61 -41.73 35.51
CA PRO A 118 -27.11 -43.07 35.23
C PRO A 118 -28.29 -43.95 34.83
N ALA A 119 -28.37 -44.35 33.57
CA ALA A 119 -29.18 -45.48 33.17
C ALA A 119 -28.36 -46.75 33.43
N GLU A 120 -28.80 -47.55 34.40
CA GLU A 120 -28.38 -48.95 34.52
C GLU A 120 -28.82 -49.69 33.25
N GLY A 121 -27.90 -49.77 32.29
CA GLY A 121 -28.05 -50.55 31.06
C GLY A 121 -27.20 -51.81 31.15
N LEU A 122 -27.86 -52.96 31.13
CA LEU A 122 -27.27 -54.30 31.10
C LEU A 122 -26.13 -54.39 30.07
N ALA A 123 -24.91 -54.65 30.55
CA ALA A 123 -23.76 -54.92 29.69
C ALA A 123 -23.95 -56.25 28.97
N VAL A 124 -24.32 -56.21 27.68
CA VAL A 124 -24.19 -57.36 26.79
C VAL A 124 -22.75 -57.40 26.30
N SER A 125 -21.98 -58.37 26.79
CA SER A 125 -20.66 -58.69 26.24
C SER A 125 -20.80 -59.21 24.82
N ALA A 126 -20.46 -58.38 23.83
CA ALA A 126 -20.24 -58.83 22.46
C ALA A 126 -18.86 -59.52 22.35
N PRO A 127 -18.74 -60.62 21.58
CA PRO A 127 -17.45 -61.29 21.37
C PRO A 127 -16.48 -60.37 20.62
N GLN A 128 -15.30 -60.16 21.22
CA GLN A 128 -14.20 -59.39 20.63
C GLN A 128 -13.49 -60.25 19.58
N THR A 129 -14.07 -60.40 18.38
CA THR A 129 -13.32 -60.97 17.26
C THR A 129 -12.39 -59.87 16.71
N PRO A 130 -11.06 -60.04 16.74
CA PRO A 130 -10.16 -59.04 16.19
C PRO A 130 -10.42 -58.91 14.68
N PRO A 131 -10.50 -57.68 14.13
CA PRO A 131 -10.67 -57.50 12.68
C PRO A 131 -9.47 -58.10 11.94
N SER A 132 -9.75 -58.72 10.79
CA SER A 132 -8.73 -59.31 9.92
C SER A 132 -7.69 -58.25 9.50
N GLY A 133 -6.47 -58.68 9.18
CA GLY A 133 -5.35 -57.76 8.86
C GLY A 133 -5.69 -56.77 7.74
N ALA A 134 -6.33 -57.24 6.67
CA ALA A 134 -6.78 -56.40 5.56
C ALA A 134 -7.83 -55.35 5.97
N LEU A 135 -8.70 -55.68 6.94
CA LEU A 135 -9.71 -54.76 7.44
C LEU A 135 -9.08 -53.71 8.36
N LYS A 136 -8.02 -54.05 9.10
CA LYS A 136 -7.20 -53.08 9.85
C LYS A 136 -6.46 -52.12 8.92
N GLU A 137 -5.81 -52.63 7.88
CA GLU A 137 -5.12 -51.78 6.88
C GLU A 137 -6.10 -50.86 6.16
N TYR A 138 -7.27 -51.38 5.77
CA TYR A 138 -8.34 -50.57 5.21
C TYR A 138 -8.79 -49.47 6.17
N LEU A 139 -9.05 -49.79 7.45
CA LEU A 139 -9.47 -48.78 8.44
C LEU A 139 -8.42 -47.69 8.68
N VAL A 140 -7.13 -48.05 8.70
CA VAL A 140 -6.03 -47.09 8.84
C VAL A 140 -5.94 -46.18 7.61
N ALA A 141 -6.00 -46.75 6.41
CA ALA A 141 -6.00 -45.96 5.18
C ALA A 141 -7.24 -45.05 5.10
N HIS A 142 -8.42 -45.58 5.46
CA HIS A 142 -9.67 -44.85 5.44
C HIS A 142 -9.69 -43.71 6.46
N GLN A 143 -9.12 -43.91 7.65
CA GLN A 143 -9.00 -42.85 8.66
C GLN A 143 -8.07 -41.72 8.21
N ALA A 144 -6.97 -42.03 7.51
CA ALA A 144 -6.05 -41.02 7.02
C ALA A 144 -6.64 -40.13 5.90
N HIS A 145 -7.68 -40.61 5.20
CA HIS A 145 -8.26 -39.95 4.01
C HIS A 145 -9.71 -39.52 4.22
N SER A 146 -10.35 -39.92 5.31
CA SER A 146 -11.68 -39.46 5.68
C SER A 146 -11.55 -38.07 6.32
N PRO A 147 -12.14 -37.02 5.73
CA PRO A 147 -12.28 -35.76 6.41
C PRO A 147 -13.26 -35.99 7.55
N SER A 148 -12.75 -36.28 8.75
CA SER A 148 -13.51 -36.03 9.98
C SER A 148 -13.71 -34.52 10.02
N GLY A 149 -14.79 -34.08 9.38
CA GLY A 149 -15.23 -32.71 9.37
C GLY A 149 -15.15 -32.19 10.78
N ARG A 150 -14.43 -31.09 10.96
CA ARG A 150 -14.28 -30.41 12.24
C ARG A 150 -15.67 -29.96 12.69
N ILE A 151 -16.42 -30.86 13.33
CA ILE A 151 -17.56 -30.49 14.16
C ILE A 151 -16.91 -29.89 15.40
N GLN A 152 -16.84 -28.56 15.40
CA GLN A 152 -16.33 -27.78 16.50
C GLN A 152 -17.19 -28.09 17.74
N GLY A 153 -16.63 -28.82 18.72
CA GLY A 153 -17.31 -29.14 19.98
C GLY A 153 -17.29 -30.61 20.44
N VAL A 154 -16.87 -31.57 19.61
CA VAL A 154 -16.72 -32.97 20.05
C VAL A 154 -15.24 -33.34 20.07
N ALA A 155 -14.69 -33.58 21.25
CA ALA A 155 -13.31 -34.04 21.39
C ALA A 155 -13.13 -35.37 20.63
N PRO A 156 -12.14 -35.49 19.72
CA PRO A 156 -11.92 -36.74 19.01
C PRO A 156 -11.44 -37.80 20.00
N TYR A 157 -12.21 -38.88 20.16
CA TYR A 157 -11.77 -40.08 20.87
C TYR A 157 -10.65 -40.75 20.07
N VAL A 158 -9.41 -40.37 20.33
CA VAL A 158 -8.24 -41.08 19.80
C VAL A 158 -8.06 -42.35 20.63
N ARG A 159 -8.52 -43.49 20.09
CA ARG A 159 -8.12 -44.82 20.59
C ARG A 159 -6.81 -45.20 19.90
N SER A 160 -5.68 -44.95 20.56
CA SER A 160 -4.39 -45.44 20.07
C SER A 160 -4.34 -46.95 20.20
N VAL A 161 -4.10 -47.65 19.09
CA VAL A 161 -3.76 -49.08 19.09
C VAL A 161 -2.29 -49.16 18.70
N SER A 162 -1.40 -49.38 19.68
CA SER A 162 0.01 -49.66 19.42
C SER A 162 0.25 -51.17 19.36
N GLU A 163 0.94 -51.62 18.31
CA GLU A 163 1.39 -53.00 18.19
C GLU A 163 2.80 -53.13 18.79
N ILE A 164 2.94 -53.87 19.89
CA ILE A 164 4.26 -54.23 20.44
C ILE A 164 4.74 -55.47 19.69
N ARG A 165 5.60 -55.26 18.69
CA ARG A 165 6.32 -56.36 18.02
C ARG A 165 7.34 -56.95 19.02
N ARG A 166 7.00 -58.08 19.66
CA ARG A 166 8.02 -58.91 20.34
C ARG A 166 8.86 -59.59 19.27
N VAL A 167 10.06 -59.07 19.04
CA VAL A 167 11.11 -59.77 18.30
C VAL A 167 11.78 -60.75 19.27
N GLY A 168 11.39 -62.02 19.21
CA GLY A 168 12.25 -63.11 19.70
C GLY A 168 13.37 -63.30 18.69
N ARG A 169 14.63 -63.16 19.13
CA ARG A 169 15.81 -63.62 18.37
C ARG A 169 16.07 -65.11 18.71
N PRO A 170 16.74 -65.85 17.81
CA PRO A 170 16.66 -67.31 17.63
C PRO A 170 17.18 -68.11 18.82
#